data_AF-A0A1D6HZ18-F1
#
_entry.id   AF-A0A1D6HZ18-F1
#
_cell.length_a   1.000
_cell.length_b   1.000
_cell.length_c   1.000
_cell.angle_alpha   90.00
_cell.angle_beta   90.00
_cell.angle_gamma   90.00
#
_symmetry.space_group_name_H-M   'P 1'
#
loop_
_entity.id
_entity.type
_entity.pdbx_description
1 polymer ?
#
loop_
_entity_poly.entity_id
_entity_poly.type
_entity_poly.pdbx_seq_one_letter_code
_entity_poly.pdbx_strand_id
1 'polypeptide(L)'
;MGYDSLKAIGGDEDSYLAKQVLDVRLRMDGLFELEEHAVQFVEEFIALYTNGPAGGGGISTGHRKEIILQKMLVDRENIFWRSHAKKASIPCLHNQATYSETGQARISQAQRNPTCRTMAIQHFEASTETPASPAPALPGKRVALYHVAHSRAGDKGNDMNFSVIPHSPADIGRLRSVITPDWVKNAVSPLLGSSSFPDERDVQHRNKLLELVTVEIYYVPGISSLNVVVRNILDGGVNCSRRIDRHGKTLSDVILCQQVILPP
;
A
#
# COMPACT_ATOMS: atom_id res chain seq x y z
N MET A 1 1.08 -28.10 14.78
CA MET A 1 1.56 -27.40 15.99
C MET A 1 1.36 -25.90 15.77
N GLY A 2 0.15 -25.41 16.02
CA GLY A 2 -0.15 -23.97 15.96
C GLY A 2 0.15 -23.34 17.32
N TYR A 3 0.92 -22.26 17.33
CA TYR A 3 1.21 -21.48 18.54
C TYR A 3 -0.05 -20.71 18.96
N ASP A 4 -0.73 -21.18 20.00
CA ASP A 4 -1.81 -20.46 20.67
C ASP A 4 -1.24 -19.22 21.37
N SER A 5 -1.60 -18.03 20.90
CA SER A 5 -1.46 -16.79 21.68
C SER A 5 -2.69 -16.60 22.57
N LEU A 6 -2.87 -17.49 23.55
CA LEU A 6 -3.74 -17.24 24.69
C LEU A 6 -3.02 -16.29 25.65
N LYS A 7 -3.18 -14.98 25.48
CA LYS A 7 -2.88 -14.01 26.53
C LYS A 7 -4.10 -13.86 27.44
N ALA A 8 -4.21 -14.73 28.43
CA ALA A 8 -5.01 -14.47 29.61
C ALA A 8 -4.10 -13.79 30.65
N ILE A 9 -4.28 -12.48 30.86
CA ILE A 9 -3.65 -11.79 31.99
C ILE A 9 -4.51 -12.08 33.21
N GLY A 10 -4.10 -13.07 34.01
CA GLY A 10 -4.62 -13.30 35.35
C GLY A 10 -3.54 -12.91 36.35
N GLY A 11 -3.71 -11.80 37.04
CA GLY A 11 -2.86 -11.36 38.13
C GLY A 11 -3.74 -10.76 39.23
N ASP A 12 -3.78 -11.47 40.35
CA ASP A 12 -4.21 -11.14 41.73
C ASP A 12 -5.36 -10.15 41.99
N GLU A 13 -6.37 -10.71 42.68
CA GLU A 13 -6.96 -10.22 43.94
C GLU A 13 -6.89 -8.70 44.18
N ASP A 14 -7.93 -7.98 43.77
CA ASP A 14 -8.75 -7.18 44.69
C ASP A 14 -9.79 -6.28 43.98
N SER A 15 -10.94 -6.18 44.64
CA SER A 15 -12.06 -5.26 44.40
C SER A 15 -13.15 -5.66 43.41
N TYR A 16 -14.32 -5.91 44.00
CA TYR A 16 -15.63 -5.98 43.38
C TYR A 16 -15.95 -4.65 42.66
N LEU A 17 -16.15 -4.69 41.33
CA LEU A 17 -17.14 -3.92 40.53
C LEU A 17 -16.71 -3.79 39.06
N ALA A 18 -16.94 -4.83 38.28
CA ALA A 18 -17.37 -4.76 36.88
C ALA A 18 -17.49 -6.22 36.39
N LYS A 19 -18.64 -6.63 35.87
CA LYS A 19 -18.68 -7.80 34.99
C LYS A 19 -17.77 -7.49 33.80
N GLN A 20 -16.50 -7.90 33.88
CA GLN A 20 -15.60 -7.89 32.73
C GLN A 20 -16.22 -8.84 31.71
N VAL A 21 -16.81 -8.27 30.67
CA VAL A 21 -17.21 -9.03 29.50
C VAL A 21 -15.92 -9.46 28.82
N LEU A 22 -15.50 -10.69 29.08
CA LEU A 22 -14.38 -11.33 28.40
C LEU A 22 -14.82 -11.62 26.95
N ASP A 23 -14.36 -10.82 25.99
CA ASP A 23 -14.45 -11.14 24.57
C ASP A 23 -13.40 -12.22 24.26
N VAL A 24 -13.86 -13.46 24.08
CA VAL A 24 -12.99 -14.58 23.70
C VAL A 24 -13.10 -14.78 22.20
N ARG A 25 -11.98 -14.56 21.49
CA ARG A 25 -11.89 -14.78 20.05
C ARG A 25 -11.10 -16.04 19.76
N LEU A 26 -11.78 -17.06 19.26
CA LEU A 26 -11.14 -18.28 18.78
C LEU A 26 -10.78 -18.10 17.29
N ARG A 27 -9.52 -18.36 16.96
CA ARG A 27 -9.04 -18.47 15.57
C ARG A 27 -8.33 -19.79 15.45
N MET A 28 -8.72 -20.60 14.48
CA MET A 28 -8.24 -21.95 14.32
C MET A 28 -7.99 -22.20 12.84
N ASP A 29 -6.74 -22.54 12.51
CA ASP A 29 -6.31 -22.92 11.16
C ASP A 29 -5.68 -24.32 11.23
N GLY A 30 -5.97 -25.16 10.24
CA GLY A 30 -5.44 -26.52 10.15
C GLY A 30 -4.97 -26.86 8.74
N LEU A 31 -3.82 -27.52 8.65
CA LEU A 31 -3.32 -28.12 7.43
C LEU A 31 -3.73 -29.59 7.42
N PHE A 32 -4.51 -29.99 6.42
CA PHE A 32 -5.05 -31.34 6.30
C PHE A 32 -4.64 -31.95 4.96
N GLU A 33 -4.22 -33.21 4.98
CA GLU A 33 -3.88 -33.97 3.75
C GLU A 33 -5.14 -34.36 2.96
N LEU A 34 -6.24 -34.62 3.68
CA LEU A 34 -7.53 -35.02 3.15
C LEU A 34 -8.55 -33.89 3.32
N GLU A 35 -9.37 -33.65 2.29
CA GLU A 35 -10.38 -32.60 2.28
C GLU A 35 -11.46 -32.85 3.34
N GLU A 36 -11.81 -34.11 3.56
CA GLU A 36 -12.84 -34.54 4.50
C GLU A 36 -12.51 -34.13 5.93
N HIS A 37 -11.23 -34.21 6.31
CA HIS A 37 -10.78 -33.80 7.65
C HIS A 37 -10.85 -32.28 7.83
N ALA A 38 -10.56 -31.51 6.78
CA ALA A 38 -10.70 -30.05 6.81
C ALA A 38 -12.17 -29.64 6.96
N VAL A 39 -13.07 -30.31 6.24
CA VAL A 39 -14.51 -30.06 6.33
C VAL A 39 -15.05 -30.41 7.71
N GLN A 40 -14.73 -31.60 8.23
CA GLN A 40 -15.18 -32.03 9.57
C GLN A 40 -14.69 -31.08 10.67
N PHE A 41 -13.45 -30.63 10.59
CA PHE A 41 -12.90 -29.64 11.53
C PHE A 41 -13.68 -28.32 11.51
N VAL A 42 -14.02 -27.83 10.32
CA VAL A 42 -14.83 -26.60 10.16
C VAL A 42 -16.23 -26.80 10.74
N GLU A 43 -16.85 -27.96 10.51
CA GLU A 43 -18.17 -28.29 11.07
C GLU A 43 -18.16 -28.35 12.60
N GLU A 44 -17.17 -28.99 13.20
CA GLU A 44 -16.99 -29.05 14.66
C GLU A 44 -16.78 -27.65 15.25
N PHE A 45 -16.02 -26.80 14.57
CA PHE A 45 -15.80 -25.41 14.99
C PHE A 45 -17.07 -24.55 14.86
N ILE A 46 -17.86 -24.74 13.80
CA ILE A 46 -19.19 -24.12 13.67
C ILE A 46 -20.11 -24.61 14.79
N ALA A 47 -20.11 -25.91 15.11
CA ALA A 47 -20.95 -26.46 16.16
C ALA A 47 -20.63 -25.86 17.53
N LEU A 48 -19.34 -25.64 17.84
CA LEU A 48 -18.91 -24.93 19.05
C LEU A 48 -19.45 -23.49 19.08
N TYR A 49 -19.46 -22.81 17.94
CA TYR A 49 -19.98 -21.46 17.79
C TYR A 49 -21.51 -21.39 17.97
N THR A 50 -22.25 -22.25 17.30
CA THR A 50 -23.73 -22.22 17.30
C THR A 50 -24.35 -22.68 18.61
N ASN A 51 -23.64 -23.51 19.39
CA ASN A 51 -24.09 -23.97 20.71
C ASN A 51 -23.49 -23.14 21.87
N GLY A 52 -22.77 -22.06 21.58
CA GLY A 52 -22.24 -21.14 22.57
C GLY A 52 -23.28 -20.15 23.14
N PRO A 53 -22.97 -19.45 24.25
CA PRO A 53 -23.92 -18.63 25.01
C PRO A 53 -24.41 -17.34 24.32
N ALA A 54 -23.97 -17.03 23.09
CA ALA A 54 -24.21 -15.76 22.42
C ALA A 54 -24.83 -15.95 21.02
N GLY A 55 -26.16 -15.97 20.94
CA GLY A 55 -26.93 -16.17 19.70
C GLY A 55 -26.99 -14.97 18.73
N GLY A 56 -25.93 -14.15 18.64
CA GLY A 56 -26.00 -12.87 17.91
C GLY A 56 -24.77 -12.47 17.08
N GLY A 57 -23.79 -13.35 16.88
CA GLY A 57 -22.63 -13.06 16.04
C GLY A 57 -22.68 -13.76 14.67
N GLY A 58 -21.81 -13.33 13.75
CA GLY A 58 -21.55 -14.04 12.49
C GLY A 58 -20.26 -14.86 12.55
N ILE A 59 -20.27 -16.04 11.93
CA ILE A 59 -19.09 -16.88 11.68
C ILE A 59 -18.70 -16.78 10.20
N SER A 60 -17.40 -16.70 9.92
CA SER A 60 -16.86 -16.80 8.56
C SER A 60 -16.03 -18.06 8.48
N THR A 61 -16.47 -19.02 7.68
CA THR A 61 -15.74 -20.26 7.43
C THR A 61 -15.27 -20.32 5.99
N GLY A 62 -14.20 -21.07 5.75
CA GLY A 62 -13.68 -21.32 4.43
C GLY A 62 -12.67 -22.46 4.48
N HIS A 63 -12.80 -23.40 3.54
CA HIS A 63 -11.73 -24.31 3.20
C HIS A 63 -11.16 -23.86 1.86
N ARG A 64 -9.84 -23.79 1.75
CA ARG A 64 -9.17 -23.39 0.52
C ARG A 64 -8.12 -24.43 0.18
N LYS A 65 -8.14 -24.90 -1.06
CA LYS A 65 -7.04 -25.70 -1.59
C LYS A 65 -5.81 -24.81 -1.74
N GLU A 66 -4.85 -24.99 -0.85
CA GLU A 66 -3.55 -24.32 -0.96
C GLU A 66 -2.57 -25.20 -1.73
N ILE A 67 -2.10 -24.69 -2.87
CA ILE A 67 -0.95 -25.27 -3.56
C ILE A 67 0.29 -24.61 -2.96
N ILE A 68 0.99 -25.35 -2.09
CA ILE A 68 2.22 -24.87 -1.49
C ILE A 68 3.34 -25.06 -2.52
N LEU A 69 3.89 -23.96 -3.03
CA LEU A 69 5.11 -23.99 -3.81
C LEU A 69 6.28 -24.25 -2.87
N GLN A 70 6.84 -25.45 -2.94
CA GLN A 70 8.05 -25.78 -2.20
C GLN A 70 9.22 -25.00 -2.80
N LYS A 71 9.76 -24.05 -2.04
CA LYS A 71 10.95 -23.30 -2.42
C LYS A 71 12.17 -24.13 -2.08
N MET A 72 12.86 -24.65 -3.09
CA MET A 72 14.16 -25.28 -2.94
C MET A 72 15.25 -24.29 -3.33
N LEU A 73 16.32 -24.20 -2.55
CA LEU A 73 17.53 -23.51 -2.97
C LEU A 73 18.24 -24.39 -3.99
N VAL A 74 18.55 -23.83 -5.15
CA VAL A 74 19.34 -24.48 -6.19
C VAL A 74 20.67 -23.74 -6.25
N ASP A 75 21.76 -24.48 -6.08
CA ASP A 75 23.09 -23.90 -6.18
C ASP A 75 23.32 -23.30 -7.57
N ARG A 76 24.08 -22.20 -7.64
CA ARG A 76 24.22 -21.39 -8.84
C ARG A 76 24.80 -22.19 -10.01
N GLU A 77 25.71 -23.12 -9.73
CA GLU A 77 26.33 -24.04 -10.66
C GLU A 77 25.34 -24.98 -11.37
N ASN A 78 24.15 -25.17 -10.80
CA ASN A 78 23.11 -26.04 -11.33
C ASN A 78 22.03 -25.29 -12.12
N ILE A 79 22.16 -23.97 -12.30
CA ILE A 79 21.18 -23.13 -13.03
C ILE A 79 21.70 -22.80 -14.43
N PHE A 80 21.09 -23.40 -15.45
CA PHE A 80 21.36 -23.11 -16.87
C PHE A 80 20.30 -22.17 -17.45
N TRP A 81 20.65 -20.91 -17.66
CA TRP A 81 19.77 -19.93 -18.30
C TRP A 81 19.82 -20.08 -19.82
N ARG A 82 18.65 -20.26 -20.45
CA ARG A 82 18.49 -20.19 -21.91
C ARG A 82 17.39 -19.20 -22.26
N SER A 83 17.75 -18.15 -22.98
CA SER A 83 16.80 -17.16 -23.49
C SER A 83 16.60 -17.35 -25.00
N HIS A 84 15.34 -17.37 -25.43
CA HIS A 84 14.96 -17.40 -26.84
C HIS A 84 13.99 -16.25 -27.10
N ALA A 85 14.35 -15.35 -28.03
CA ALA A 85 13.43 -14.34 -28.53
C ALA A 85 12.78 -14.87 -29.81
N LYS A 86 11.49 -15.20 -29.73
CA LYS A 86 10.68 -15.49 -30.92
C LYS A 86 9.98 -14.21 -31.34
N LYS A 87 10.40 -13.63 -32.47
CA LYS A 87 9.73 -12.46 -33.05
C LYS A 87 8.41 -12.94 -33.65
N ALA A 88 7.29 -12.67 -32.99
CA ALA A 88 5.98 -12.82 -33.60
C ALA A 88 5.75 -11.64 -34.55
N SER A 89 5.68 -11.90 -35.85
CA SER A 89 5.25 -10.90 -36.83
C SER A 89 3.75 -10.71 -36.70
N ILE A 90 3.34 -9.59 -36.10
CA ILE A 90 1.95 -9.12 -36.15
C ILE A 90 1.75 -8.47 -37.53
N PRO A 91 0.79 -8.92 -38.36
CA PRO A 91 0.46 -8.22 -39.60
C PRO A 91 -0.19 -6.87 -39.25
N CYS A 92 0.55 -5.80 -39.48
CA CYS A 92 0.02 -4.43 -39.44
C CYS A 92 -0.89 -4.22 -40.67
N LEU A 93 -2.14 -3.85 -40.42
CA LEU A 93 -3.10 -3.45 -41.46
C LEU A 93 -2.61 -2.14 -42.09
N HIS A 94 -2.39 -2.17 -43.40
CA HIS A 94 -1.84 -1.09 -44.19
C HIS A 94 -2.90 0.00 -44.40
N ASN A 95 -2.75 1.17 -43.78
CA ASN A 95 -3.40 2.40 -44.26
C ASN A 95 -2.34 3.29 -44.89
N GLN A 96 -2.47 3.44 -46.21
CA GLN A 96 -1.64 4.26 -47.09
C GLN A 96 -1.77 5.74 -46.74
N ALA A 97 -0.65 6.40 -46.53
CA ALA A 97 -0.51 7.82 -46.82
C ALA A 97 0.90 8.06 -47.38
N THR A 98 0.90 8.28 -48.69
CA THR A 98 2.03 8.51 -49.58
C THR A 98 2.71 9.84 -49.25
N TYR A 99 3.99 9.83 -48.91
CA TYR A 99 4.90 10.95 -49.21
C TYR A 99 6.25 10.39 -49.62
N SER A 100 6.57 10.67 -50.88
CA SER A 100 7.73 10.22 -51.62
C SER A 100 8.88 11.18 -51.37
N GLU A 101 10.07 10.67 -51.04
CA GLU A 101 11.32 11.32 -51.44
C GLU A 101 12.42 10.27 -51.67
N THR A 102 12.60 10.01 -52.96
CA THR A 102 13.83 9.71 -53.70
C THR A 102 15.13 9.46 -52.94
N GLY A 103 15.67 8.25 -53.13
CA GLY A 103 17.08 7.91 -52.90
C GLY A 103 17.42 6.56 -53.50
N GLN A 104 17.79 6.56 -54.78
CA GLN A 104 18.19 5.38 -55.57
C GLN A 104 19.48 4.73 -55.06
N ALA A 105 19.56 3.39 -55.09
CA ALA A 105 20.60 2.61 -55.80
C ALA A 105 20.43 1.11 -55.49
N ARG A 106 19.85 0.35 -56.42
CA ARG A 106 20.52 -0.58 -57.37
C ARG A 106 20.84 -1.96 -56.79
N ILE A 107 20.07 -2.92 -57.28
CA ILE A 107 20.23 -4.36 -57.20
C ILE A 107 21.35 -4.79 -58.15
N SER A 108 22.24 -5.67 -57.68
CA SER A 108 22.99 -6.59 -58.54
C SER A 108 23.08 -7.95 -57.89
N GLN A 109 22.54 -8.94 -58.60
CA GLN A 109 22.49 -10.37 -58.27
C GLN A 109 23.89 -10.99 -58.28
N ALA A 110 24.15 -11.90 -57.33
CA ALA A 110 25.03 -13.04 -57.57
C ALA A 110 24.64 -14.20 -56.63
N GLN A 111 24.26 -15.32 -57.23
CA GLN A 111 24.00 -16.59 -56.54
C GLN A 111 25.30 -17.22 -56.01
N ARG A 112 25.26 -17.78 -54.79
CA ARG A 112 25.69 -19.15 -54.42
C ARG A 112 25.70 -19.32 -52.89
N ASN A 113 24.91 -20.27 -52.39
CA ASN A 113 24.91 -20.77 -51.00
C ASN A 113 26.13 -21.68 -50.74
N PRO A 114 26.38 -22.14 -49.49
CA PRO A 114 26.44 -21.38 -48.25
C PRO A 114 27.77 -21.70 -47.51
N THR A 115 28.37 -20.76 -46.80
CA THR A 115 29.42 -21.11 -45.84
C THR A 115 29.42 -20.13 -44.68
N CYS A 116 29.27 -20.72 -43.50
CA CYS A 116 29.18 -20.07 -42.20
C CYS A 116 30.37 -19.14 -41.96
N ARG A 117 30.13 -17.82 -41.99
CA ARG A 117 31.06 -16.82 -41.44
C ARG A 117 30.31 -15.64 -40.82
N THR A 118 30.66 -15.42 -39.56
CA THR A 118 30.57 -14.22 -38.72
C THR A 118 30.17 -12.94 -39.44
N MET A 119 29.11 -12.28 -38.95
CA MET A 119 28.77 -10.90 -39.35
C MET A 119 28.68 -10.00 -38.13
N ALA A 120 29.39 -8.88 -38.24
CA ALA A 120 29.58 -7.85 -37.24
C ALA A 120 28.26 -7.25 -36.75
N ILE A 121 28.23 -6.93 -35.45
CA ILE A 121 27.17 -6.17 -34.79
C ILE A 121 27.29 -4.73 -35.27
N GLN A 122 26.30 -4.25 -36.02
CA GLN A 122 26.06 -2.81 -36.14
C GLN A 122 25.24 -2.37 -34.94
N HIS A 123 25.88 -1.60 -34.06
CA HIS A 123 25.21 -0.88 -32.98
C HIS A 123 24.25 0.14 -33.60
N PHE A 124 22.97 -0.01 -33.33
CA PHE A 124 21.99 1.06 -33.54
C PHE A 124 21.37 1.35 -32.18
N GLU A 125 21.89 2.37 -31.50
CA GLU A 125 21.31 2.91 -30.28
C GLU A 125 20.01 3.63 -30.64
N ALA A 126 18.88 2.98 -30.32
CA ALA A 126 17.59 3.64 -30.34
C ALA A 126 17.38 4.29 -28.96
N SER A 127 17.53 5.61 -28.91
CA SER A 127 17.14 6.45 -27.78
C SER A 127 15.64 6.28 -27.51
N THR A 128 15.27 5.61 -26.43
CA THR A 128 13.90 5.60 -25.92
C THR A 128 13.64 6.91 -25.20
N GLU A 129 12.85 7.80 -25.81
CA GLU A 129 12.33 8.97 -25.11
C GLU A 129 11.49 8.51 -23.91
N THR A 130 11.98 8.86 -22.72
CA THR A 130 11.28 8.67 -21.45
C THR A 130 10.16 9.71 -21.38
N PRO A 131 8.92 9.37 -21.00
CA PRO A 131 7.87 10.38 -20.82
C PRO A 131 8.31 11.44 -19.81
N ALA A 132 8.18 12.71 -20.19
CA ALA A 132 8.67 13.84 -19.41
C ALA A 132 8.12 13.83 -17.98
N SER A 133 9.02 13.93 -16.99
CA SER A 133 8.65 14.07 -15.58
C SER A 133 7.72 15.27 -15.38
N PRO A 134 6.73 15.20 -14.47
CA PRO A 134 5.85 16.32 -14.17
C PRO A 134 6.65 17.58 -13.78
N ALA A 135 6.23 18.73 -14.32
CA ALA A 135 6.86 20.00 -14.01
C ALA A 135 6.75 20.33 -12.50
N PRO A 136 7.76 20.96 -11.89
CA PRO A 136 7.71 21.37 -10.48
C PRO A 136 6.58 22.35 -10.20
N ALA A 137 6.02 22.31 -8.99
CA ALA A 137 4.93 23.21 -8.60
C ALA A 137 5.40 24.68 -8.47
N LEU A 138 4.55 25.65 -8.83
CA LEU A 138 4.89 27.07 -8.82
C LEU A 138 5.15 27.58 -7.38
N PRO A 139 6.29 28.23 -7.08
CA PRO A 139 6.61 28.72 -5.74
C PRO A 139 5.73 29.89 -5.28
N GLY A 140 5.54 29.98 -3.96
CA GLY A 140 4.88 31.10 -3.28
C GLY A 140 3.34 31.16 -3.41
N LYS A 141 2.72 30.29 -4.22
CA LYS A 141 1.25 30.18 -4.28
C LYS A 141 0.73 29.14 -3.28
N ARG A 142 -0.41 29.47 -2.66
CA ARG A 142 -1.18 28.52 -1.86
C ARG A 142 -1.84 27.51 -2.79
N VAL A 143 -1.49 26.23 -2.65
CA VAL A 143 -1.99 25.13 -3.48
C VAL A 143 -2.43 23.96 -2.60
N ALA A 144 -3.44 23.22 -3.05
CA ALA A 144 -3.78 21.96 -2.40
C ALA A 144 -2.64 20.95 -2.59
N LEU A 145 -2.29 20.22 -1.54
CA LEU A 145 -1.25 19.19 -1.60
C LEU A 145 -1.56 18.14 -2.67
N TYR A 146 -2.84 17.89 -2.93
CA TYR A 146 -3.37 17.08 -4.04
C TYR A 146 -2.73 17.41 -5.41
N HIS A 147 -2.46 18.69 -5.70
CA HIS A 147 -1.89 19.08 -6.98
C HIS A 147 -0.37 18.88 -7.06
N VAL A 148 0.28 18.64 -5.92
CA VAL A 148 1.74 18.58 -5.79
C VAL A 148 2.21 17.16 -5.49
N ALA A 149 1.39 16.34 -4.85
CA ALA A 149 1.77 15.02 -4.37
C ALA A 149 0.64 13.99 -4.41
N HIS A 150 1.03 12.74 -4.57
CA HIS A 150 0.22 11.57 -4.26
C HIS A 150 0.34 11.21 -2.78
N SER A 151 -0.72 10.63 -2.22
CA SER A 151 -0.72 10.08 -0.87
C SER A 151 -1.51 8.79 -0.79
N ARG A 152 -1.07 7.90 0.08
CA ARG A 152 -1.79 6.69 0.50
C ARG A 152 -1.78 6.66 2.02
N ALA A 153 -2.93 6.36 2.63
CA ALA A 153 -3.05 6.20 4.07
C ALA A 153 -3.42 4.75 4.41
N GLY A 154 -3.05 4.34 5.63
CA GLY A 154 -3.41 3.07 6.23
C GLY A 154 -3.45 3.16 7.74
N ASP A 155 -4.20 2.23 8.34
CA ASP A 155 -4.34 2.12 9.78
C ASP A 155 -3.58 0.92 10.35
N LYS A 156 -3.12 1.03 11.59
CA LYS A 156 -2.69 -0.10 12.40
C LYS A 156 -3.05 0.13 13.86
N GLY A 157 -4.15 -0.48 14.30
CA GLY A 157 -4.63 -0.25 15.67
C GLY A 157 -5.03 1.22 15.84
N ASN A 158 -4.49 1.90 16.84
CA ASN A 158 -4.79 3.31 17.10
C ASN A 158 -3.90 4.30 16.29
N ASP A 159 -3.02 3.77 15.43
CA ASP A 159 -2.03 4.55 14.71
C ASP A 159 -2.39 4.68 13.22
N MET A 160 -2.11 5.84 12.65
CA MET A 160 -2.24 6.15 11.23
C MET A 160 -0.87 6.22 10.59
N ASN A 161 -0.72 5.70 9.38
CA ASN A 161 0.45 5.91 8.54
C ASN A 161 0.02 6.48 7.18
N PHE A 162 0.74 7.48 6.67
CA PHE A 162 0.51 7.96 5.32
C PHE A 162 1.79 8.35 4.59
N SER A 163 1.77 8.19 3.26
CA SER A 163 2.86 8.61 2.38
C SER A 163 2.59 9.98 1.78
N VAL A 164 3.65 10.73 1.45
CA VAL A 164 3.59 11.92 0.60
C VAL A 164 4.66 11.77 -0.46
N ILE A 165 4.22 11.55 -1.70
CA ILE A 165 5.07 11.30 -2.86
C ILE A 165 4.85 12.43 -3.86
N PRO A 166 5.80 13.35 -4.07
CA PRO A 166 5.59 14.47 -4.99
C PRO A 166 5.43 13.98 -6.43
N HIS A 167 4.64 14.71 -7.23
CA HIS A 167 4.55 14.49 -8.67
C HIS A 167 5.90 14.73 -9.35
N SER A 168 6.63 15.75 -8.91
CA SER A 168 7.98 16.07 -9.37
C SER A 168 9.00 15.81 -8.25
N PRO A 169 10.00 14.93 -8.43
CA PRO A 169 11.01 14.64 -7.39
C PRO A 169 11.75 15.88 -6.88
N ALA A 170 11.85 16.94 -7.69
CA ALA A 170 12.46 18.22 -7.30
C ALA A 170 11.75 18.90 -6.11
N ASP A 171 10.45 18.63 -5.90
CA ASP A 171 9.65 19.28 -4.86
C ASP A 171 9.86 18.68 -3.47
N ILE A 172 10.58 17.57 -3.34
CA ILE A 172 10.74 16.88 -2.05
C ILE A 172 11.43 17.75 -0.99
N GLY A 173 12.43 18.54 -1.38
CA GLY A 173 13.12 19.46 -0.46
C GLY A 173 12.17 20.53 0.09
N ARG A 174 11.29 21.03 -0.78
CA ARG A 174 10.29 22.05 -0.45
C ARG A 174 9.22 21.45 0.46
N LEU A 175 8.70 20.27 0.13
CA LEU A 175 7.72 19.56 0.97
C LEU A 175 8.26 19.23 2.37
N ARG A 176 9.53 18.85 2.49
CA ARG A 176 10.18 18.60 3.78
C ARG A 176 10.23 19.81 4.70
N SER A 177 10.28 21.02 4.14
CA SER A 177 10.26 22.26 4.93
C SER A 177 8.86 22.60 5.44
N VAL A 178 7.81 22.17 4.73
CA VAL A 178 6.41 22.48 5.05
C VAL A 178 5.78 21.42 5.95
N ILE A 179 6.04 20.14 5.66
CA ILE A 179 5.44 19.01 6.36
C ILE A 179 6.25 18.75 7.64
N THR A 180 5.94 19.53 8.68
CA THR A 180 6.51 19.41 10.03
C THR A 180 5.57 18.61 10.93
N PRO A 181 6.05 18.09 12.09
CA PRO A 181 5.18 17.42 13.05
C PRO A 181 3.97 18.27 13.47
N ASP A 182 4.16 19.56 13.68
CA ASP A 182 3.08 20.49 14.05
C ASP A 182 2.07 20.69 12.92
N TRP A 183 2.57 20.80 11.68
CA TRP A 183 1.70 20.86 10.51
C TRP A 183 0.82 19.61 10.40
N VAL A 184 1.42 18.43 10.61
CA VAL A 184 0.70 17.15 10.57
C VAL A 184 -0.35 17.09 11.68
N LYS A 185 0.00 17.47 12.92
CA LYS A 185 -0.96 17.52 14.05
C LYS A 185 -2.15 18.41 13.72
N ASN A 186 -1.92 19.58 13.13
CA ASN A 186 -2.99 20.49 12.73
C ASN A 186 -3.89 19.87 11.66
N ALA A 187 -3.29 19.26 10.63
CA ALA A 187 -4.00 18.61 9.53
C ALA A 187 -4.91 17.45 10.00
N VAL A 188 -4.46 16.67 11.00
CA VAL A 188 -5.22 15.52 11.53
C VAL A 188 -6.09 15.87 12.74
N SER A 189 -5.98 17.08 13.30
CA SER A 189 -6.77 17.50 14.46
C SER A 189 -8.29 17.33 14.30
N PRO A 190 -8.91 17.47 13.10
CA PRO A 190 -10.34 17.22 12.95
C PRO A 190 -10.75 15.76 13.22
N LEU A 191 -9.83 14.80 13.15
CA LEU A 191 -10.10 13.38 13.40
C LEU A 191 -10.37 13.06 14.87
N LEU A 192 -9.98 13.98 15.78
CA LEU A 192 -10.22 13.90 17.21
C LEU A 192 -11.49 14.65 17.63
N GLY A 193 -12.17 15.34 16.70
CA GLY A 193 -13.40 16.06 16.98
C GLY A 193 -14.61 15.13 17.02
N SER A 194 -15.35 15.13 18.12
CA SER A 194 -16.59 14.35 18.27
C SER A 194 -17.84 15.07 17.74
N SER A 195 -17.77 16.39 17.53
CA SER A 195 -18.91 17.24 17.14
C SER A 195 -18.60 18.11 15.92
N SER A 196 -19.58 18.25 15.02
CA SER A 196 -19.55 19.20 13.90
C SER A 196 -19.69 20.67 14.36
N PHE A 197 -20.19 20.89 15.58
CA PHE A 197 -20.32 22.20 16.22
C PHE A 197 -19.65 22.15 17.59
N PRO A 198 -18.33 22.37 17.66
CA PRO A 198 -17.58 22.21 18.90
C PRO A 198 -17.90 23.35 19.88
N ASP A 199 -18.20 23.02 21.13
CA ASP A 199 -18.22 23.97 22.25
C ASP A 199 -16.79 24.20 22.80
N GLU A 200 -16.61 25.13 23.75
CA GLU A 200 -15.28 25.38 24.34
C GLU A 200 -14.69 24.14 25.02
N ARG A 201 -15.52 23.27 25.60
CA ARG A 201 -15.08 22.03 26.26
C ARG A 201 -14.62 21.00 25.24
N ASP A 202 -15.31 20.88 24.11
CA ASP A 202 -14.93 20.01 22.99
C ASP A 202 -13.56 20.42 22.42
N VAL A 203 -13.31 21.73 22.31
CA VAL A 203 -12.01 22.27 21.88
C VAL A 203 -10.92 21.92 22.89
N GLN A 204 -11.16 22.15 24.18
CA GLN A 204 -10.19 21.81 25.24
C GLN A 204 -9.90 20.31 25.29
N HIS A 205 -10.94 19.48 25.19
CA HIS A 205 -10.80 18.02 25.17
C HIS A 205 -9.97 17.55 23.97
N ARG A 206 -10.25 18.07 22.77
CA ARG A 206 -9.48 17.77 21.56
C ARG A 206 -8.01 18.16 21.70
N ASN A 207 -7.73 19.34 22.24
CA ASN A 207 -6.36 19.81 22.45
C ASN A 207 -5.61 18.88 23.42
N LYS A 208 -6.26 18.44 24.50
CA LYS A 208 -5.71 17.45 25.44
C LYS A 208 -5.42 16.12 24.75
N LEU A 209 -6.30 15.64 23.86
CA LEU A 209 -6.05 14.43 23.07
C LEU A 209 -4.88 14.62 22.10
N LEU A 210 -4.74 15.80 21.49
CA LEU A 210 -3.67 16.12 20.54
C LEU A 210 -2.28 16.15 21.20
N GLU A 211 -2.21 16.40 22.51
CA GLU A 211 -0.97 16.28 23.29
C GLU A 211 -0.48 14.82 23.38
N LEU A 212 -1.40 13.85 23.38
CA LEU A 212 -1.08 12.41 23.39
C LEU A 212 -0.68 11.86 22.02
N VAL A 213 -0.84 12.67 20.96
CA VAL A 213 -0.49 12.31 19.59
C VAL A 213 1.00 12.55 19.36
N THR A 214 1.68 11.51 18.89
CA THR A 214 3.10 11.57 18.48
C THR A 214 3.20 11.47 16.97
N VAL A 215 4.02 12.32 16.35
CA VAL A 215 4.24 12.32 14.89
C VAL A 215 5.70 12.01 14.59
N GLU A 216 5.93 11.00 13.75
CA GLU A 216 7.24 10.57 13.27
C GLU A 216 7.28 10.73 11.75
N ILE A 217 8.26 11.47 11.22
CA ILE A 217 8.40 11.75 9.79
C ILE A 217 9.68 11.11 9.27
N TYR A 218 9.54 10.19 8.32
CA TYR A 218 10.65 9.46 7.71
C TYR A 218 10.84 9.90 6.27
N TYR A 219 12.06 10.30 5.93
CA TYR A 219 12.45 10.57 4.56
C TYR A 219 12.87 9.27 3.86
N VAL A 220 12.36 9.05 2.64
CA VAL A 220 12.67 7.88 1.82
C VAL A 220 13.40 8.35 0.55
N PRO A 221 14.75 8.37 0.56
CA PRO A 221 15.53 8.97 -0.53
C PRO A 221 15.32 8.30 -1.89
N GLY A 222 15.18 6.96 -1.91
CA GLY A 222 15.13 6.18 -3.14
C GLY A 222 13.95 6.51 -4.06
N ILE A 223 12.85 7.03 -3.51
CA ILE A 223 11.66 7.46 -4.26
C ILE A 223 11.31 8.93 -4.02
N SER A 224 12.21 9.70 -3.41
CA SER A 224 12.02 11.12 -3.08
C SER A 224 10.67 11.38 -2.37
N SER A 225 10.36 10.62 -1.32
CA SER A 225 9.08 10.71 -0.62
C SER A 225 9.20 10.84 0.90
N LEU A 226 8.08 11.11 1.55
CA LEU A 226 7.94 11.09 3.00
C LEU A 226 6.98 9.98 3.41
N ASN A 227 7.28 9.31 4.53
CA ASN A 227 6.36 8.44 5.24
C ASN A 227 6.14 9.01 6.63
N VAL A 228 4.89 9.26 6.99
CA VAL A 228 4.51 9.91 8.24
C VAL A 228 3.67 8.96 9.07
N VAL A 229 4.15 8.65 10.27
CA VAL A 229 3.44 7.84 11.26
C VAL A 229 2.88 8.77 12.32
N VAL A 230 1.57 8.68 12.55
CA VAL A 230 0.85 9.45 13.55
C VAL A 230 0.26 8.47 14.55
N ARG A 231 0.76 8.50 15.78
CA ARG A 231 0.35 7.60 16.86
C ARG A 231 -0.84 8.15 17.62
N ASN A 232 -1.68 7.26 18.12
CA ASN A 232 -2.83 7.58 18.99
C ASN A 232 -3.86 8.55 18.39
N ILE A 233 -4.11 8.47 17.08
CA ILE A 233 -5.03 9.39 16.38
C ILE A 233 -6.35 8.72 15.96
N LEU A 234 -6.40 7.39 15.95
CA LEU A 234 -7.50 6.66 15.34
C LEU A 234 -8.65 6.26 16.28
N ASP A 235 -8.80 6.89 17.44
CA ASP A 235 -9.95 6.67 18.35
C ASP A 235 -10.15 5.17 18.70
N GLY A 236 -9.04 4.51 19.07
CA GLY A 236 -9.01 3.07 19.39
C GLY A 236 -8.94 2.15 18.16
N GLY A 237 -8.89 2.71 16.95
CA GLY A 237 -8.71 1.96 15.70
C GLY A 237 -9.99 1.36 15.15
N VAL A 238 -9.87 0.51 14.14
CA VAL A 238 -10.99 -0.03 13.34
C VAL A 238 -12.12 -0.65 14.19
N ASN A 239 -11.79 -1.31 15.30
CA ASN A 239 -12.78 -2.03 16.10
C ASN A 239 -13.58 -1.11 17.03
N CYS A 240 -13.03 0.06 17.40
CA CYS A 240 -13.60 0.95 18.40
C CYS A 240 -14.08 2.28 17.79
N SER A 241 -13.44 2.72 16.71
CA SER A 241 -13.67 4.04 16.12
C SER A 241 -15.11 4.19 15.63
N ARG A 242 -15.72 5.32 15.98
CA ARG A 242 -17.08 5.68 15.55
C ARG A 242 -17.10 6.47 14.22
N ARG A 243 -15.95 6.69 13.60
CA ARG A 243 -15.83 7.44 12.34
C ARG A 243 -16.45 6.67 11.18
N ILE A 244 -16.86 7.41 10.15
CA ILE A 244 -17.39 6.84 8.89
C ILE A 244 -16.34 5.94 8.23
N ASP A 245 -15.10 6.44 8.12
CA ASP A 245 -13.96 5.66 7.62
C ASP A 245 -13.15 5.05 8.77
N ARG A 246 -13.60 3.89 9.26
CA ARG A 246 -12.92 3.15 10.34
C ARG A 246 -11.53 2.66 9.95
N HIS A 247 -11.31 2.33 8.68
CA HIS A 247 -10.06 1.78 8.16
C HIS A 247 -9.07 2.85 7.68
N GLY A 248 -9.43 4.11 7.77
CA GLY A 248 -8.54 5.21 7.39
C GLY A 248 -8.15 5.23 5.91
N LYS A 249 -8.88 4.55 5.03
CA LYS A 249 -8.56 4.45 3.59
C LYS A 249 -8.71 5.78 2.86
N THR A 250 -9.60 6.66 3.33
CA THR A 250 -9.85 7.99 2.76
C THR A 250 -9.11 9.08 3.53
N LEU A 251 -8.35 8.74 4.59
CA LEU A 251 -7.60 9.74 5.36
C LEU A 251 -6.45 10.36 4.55
N SER A 252 -6.02 9.73 3.46
CA SER A 252 -5.10 10.37 2.51
C SER A 252 -5.71 11.65 1.94
N ASP A 253 -7.01 11.68 1.69
CA ASP A 253 -7.68 12.84 1.10
C ASP A 253 -7.75 14.01 2.09
N VAL A 254 -7.88 13.72 3.40
CA VAL A 254 -7.79 14.75 4.46
C VAL A 254 -6.46 15.48 4.41
N ILE A 255 -5.37 14.74 4.15
CA ILE A 255 -4.02 15.29 4.00
C ILE A 255 -3.87 16.01 2.65
N LEU A 256 -4.35 15.41 1.55
CA LEU A 256 -4.22 15.99 0.22
C LEU A 256 -5.06 17.26 0.02
N CYS A 257 -6.16 17.43 0.75
CA CYS A 257 -6.98 18.65 0.74
C CYS A 257 -6.32 19.82 1.48
N GLN A 258 -5.26 19.58 2.26
CA GLN A 258 -4.56 20.65 2.97
C GLN A 258 -3.91 21.63 1.99
N GLN A 259 -4.01 22.91 2.33
CA GLN A 259 -3.41 23.99 1.56
C GLN A 259 -1.98 24.23 2.05
N VAL A 260 -1.02 24.13 1.15
CA VAL A 260 0.41 24.35 1.42
C VAL A 260 0.95 25.51 0.59
N ILE A 261 1.94 26.21 1.13
CA ILE A 261 2.71 27.23 0.41
C ILE A 261 4.11 26.68 0.27
N LEU A 262 4.52 26.38 -0.96
CA LEU A 262 5.84 25.84 -1.22
C LEU A 262 6.87 26.98 -1.30
N PRO A 263 8.00 26.89 -0.58
CA PRO A 263 9.07 27.87 -0.69
C PRO A 263 9.67 27.89 -2.11
N PRO A 264 10.41 28.95 -2.48
CA PRO A 264 11.18 29.01 -3.71
C PRO A 264 12.24 27.91 -3.80
#